data_AF-A0A3L9YE33-F1
#
_entry.id   AF-A0A3L9YE33-F1
#
_cell.length_a   1.000
_cell.length_b   1.000
_cell.length_c   1.000
_cell.angle_alpha   90.00
_cell.angle_beta   90.00
_cell.angle_gamma   90.00
#
_symmetry.space_group_name_H-M   'P 1'
#
loop_
_entity.id
_entity.type
_entity.pdbx_description
1 polymer ?
#
loop_
_entity_poly.entity_id
_entity_poly.type
_entity_poly.pdbx_seq_one_letter_code
_entity_poly.pdbx_strand_id
1 'polypeptide(L)'
;MIESGNHLDLSFRIPPSLSFADLQLRWGSDGQILFEWSAIELLCEASGIDVGIFKLTDPSNVARLINHWYEIHRSNGGAIDLVKEEAMSYGAQVSWVAETPQSPCPLAQRKSAI
;
A
#
# COMPACT_ATOMS: atom_id res chain seq x y z
N MET A 1 -29.46 4.99 13.72
CA MET A 1 -28.80 3.78 13.20
C MET A 1 -27.33 4.16 13.10
N ILE A 2 -26.53 3.65 14.03
CA ILE A 2 -25.06 3.79 14.07
C ILE A 2 -24.51 3.35 12.69
N GLU A 3 -23.51 3.99 12.09
CA GLU A 3 -22.15 4.10 12.65
C GLU A 3 -21.40 5.35 12.17
N SER A 4 -20.71 5.96 13.14
CA SER A 4 -19.61 6.88 12.93
C SER A 4 -18.46 6.14 12.25
N GLY A 5 -18.04 6.60 11.07
CA GLY A 5 -16.83 6.11 10.43
C GLY A 5 -16.24 7.24 9.62
N ASN A 6 -15.14 7.81 10.09
CA ASN A 6 -14.23 8.62 9.29
C ASN A 6 -13.58 7.70 8.23
N HIS A 7 -14.38 7.22 7.28
CA HIS A 7 -13.89 6.62 6.06
C HIS A 7 -13.27 7.77 5.30
N LEU A 8 -11.94 7.82 5.26
CA LEU A 8 -11.26 8.71 4.34
C LEU A 8 -11.76 8.29 2.95
N ASP A 9 -12.66 9.08 2.36
CA ASP A 9 -13.06 8.95 0.97
C ASP A 9 -11.82 9.28 0.14
N LEU A 10 -10.95 8.28 -0.02
CA LEU A 10 -9.77 8.38 -0.84
C LEU A 10 -10.22 8.23 -2.29
N SER A 11 -10.85 9.28 -2.79
CA SER A 11 -11.17 9.42 -4.21
C SER A 11 -9.88 9.52 -5.02
N PHE A 12 -9.36 8.39 -5.50
CA PHE A 12 -8.27 8.35 -6.49
C PHE A 12 -8.79 7.92 -7.86
N ARG A 13 -8.12 8.41 -8.90
CA ARG A 13 -8.40 8.08 -10.30
C ARG A 13 -7.41 7.01 -10.75
N ILE A 14 -7.92 5.83 -11.08
CA ILE A 14 -7.11 4.74 -11.67
C ILE A 14 -7.02 5.01 -13.18
N PRO A 15 -5.83 5.30 -13.74
CA PRO A 15 -5.70 5.48 -15.18
C PRO A 15 -5.86 4.12 -15.88
N PRO A 16 -6.40 4.08 -17.11
CA PRO A 16 -6.70 2.83 -17.81
C PRO A 16 -5.44 2.02 -18.18
N SER A 17 -4.28 2.65 -18.19
CA SER A 17 -2.97 2.01 -18.40
C SER A 17 -2.38 1.39 -17.14
N LEU A 18 -2.93 1.68 -15.96
CA LEU A 18 -2.43 1.19 -14.67
C LEU A 18 -3.36 0.09 -14.16
N SER A 19 -2.77 -1.07 -13.89
CA SER A 19 -3.47 -2.21 -13.31
C SER A 19 -2.99 -2.45 -11.89
N PHE A 20 -3.84 -3.05 -11.06
CA PHE A 20 -3.47 -3.40 -9.68
C PHE A 20 -2.24 -4.31 -9.63
N ALA A 21 -2.08 -5.20 -10.61
CA ALA A 21 -0.91 -6.09 -10.74
C ALA A 21 0.43 -5.34 -10.94
N ASP A 22 0.41 -4.07 -11.31
CA ASP A 22 1.61 -3.23 -11.44
C ASP A 22 2.26 -2.93 -10.08
N LEU A 23 1.50 -3.06 -8.98
CA LEU A 23 2.05 -3.03 -7.62
C LEU A 23 3.02 -4.18 -7.35
N GLN A 24 2.97 -5.24 -8.15
CA GLN A 24 3.76 -6.46 -8.01
C GLN A 24 3.82 -6.95 -6.56
N LEU A 25 2.65 -7.09 -5.93
CA LEU A 25 2.56 -7.51 -4.54
C LEU A 25 3.23 -8.87 -4.33
N ARG A 26 4.10 -8.97 -3.33
CA ARG A 26 4.82 -10.20 -3.00
C ARG A 26 4.96 -10.35 -1.50
N TRP A 27 4.96 -11.58 -1.02
CA TRP A 27 5.32 -11.87 0.36
C TRP A 27 6.85 -11.78 0.54
N GLY A 28 7.27 -10.92 1.45
CA GLY A 28 8.64 -10.84 1.94
C GLY A 28 8.94 -11.95 2.96
N SER A 29 10.23 -12.24 3.15
CA SER A 29 10.69 -13.34 4.00
C SER A 29 10.39 -13.18 5.49
N ASP A 30 10.03 -11.98 5.95
CA ASP A 30 9.72 -11.65 7.35
C ASP A 30 8.19 -11.49 7.56
N GLY A 31 7.38 -11.90 6.57
CA GLY A 31 5.92 -11.83 6.65
C GLY A 31 5.36 -10.43 6.37
N GLN A 32 6.16 -9.53 5.77
CA GLN A 32 5.67 -8.29 5.19
C GLN A 32 5.20 -8.49 3.75
N ILE A 33 4.34 -7.60 3.26
CA ILE A 33 4.02 -7.48 1.85
C ILE A 33 4.91 -6.44 1.22
N LEU A 34 5.66 -6.87 0.23
CA LEU A 34 6.46 -6.05 -0.66
C LEU A 34 5.59 -5.50 -1.78
N PHE A 35 5.74 -4.20 -2.09
CA PHE A 35 5.02 -3.54 -3.18
C PHE A 35 5.92 -2.53 -3.92
N GLU A 36 5.63 -2.28 -5.19
CA GLU A 36 6.33 -1.32 -6.03
C GLU A 36 5.77 0.10 -5.89
N TRP A 37 6.65 1.08 -5.59
CA TRP A 37 6.24 2.49 -5.51
C TRP A 37 5.81 3.08 -6.85
N SER A 38 6.36 2.59 -7.95
CA SER A 38 6.08 3.15 -9.28
C SER A 38 4.58 3.15 -9.60
N ALA A 39 3.86 2.09 -9.21
CA ALA A 39 2.40 2.02 -9.38
C ALA A 39 1.66 3.05 -8.51
N ILE A 40 2.10 3.26 -7.26
CA ILE A 40 1.51 4.26 -6.36
C ILE A 40 1.80 5.68 -6.85
N GLU A 41 3.00 5.93 -7.37
CA GLU A 41 3.40 7.22 -7.94
C GLU A 41 2.54 7.56 -9.17
N LEU A 42 2.32 6.60 -10.06
CA LEU A 42 1.42 6.77 -11.21
C LEU A 42 -0.04 7.00 -10.80
N LEU A 43 -0.52 6.27 -9.79
CA LEU A 43 -1.87 6.47 -9.25
C LEU A 43 -2.03 7.88 -8.65
N CYS A 44 -1.03 8.31 -7.88
CA CYS A 44 -0.99 9.63 -7.25
C CYS A 44 -0.95 10.73 -8.32
N GLU A 45 -0.09 10.61 -9.34
CA GLU A 45 0.01 11.55 -10.45
C GLU A 45 -1.32 11.68 -11.21
N ALA A 46 -1.96 10.55 -11.54
CA ALA A 46 -3.26 10.53 -12.21
C ALA A 46 -4.39 11.14 -11.36
N SER A 47 -4.25 11.11 -10.04
CA SER A 47 -5.22 11.64 -9.07
C SER A 47 -4.91 13.07 -8.63
N GLY A 48 -3.73 13.61 -8.97
CA GLY A 48 -3.23 14.88 -8.43
C GLY A 48 -2.92 14.83 -6.93
N ILE A 49 -2.63 13.66 -6.38
CA ILE A 49 -2.27 13.45 -4.97
C ILE A 49 -0.74 13.53 -4.85
N ASP A 50 -0.24 14.22 -3.82
CA ASP A 50 1.19 14.23 -3.53
C ASP A 50 1.60 12.90 -2.89
N VAL A 51 2.46 12.14 -3.59
CA VAL A 51 2.97 10.86 -3.09
C VAL A 51 3.83 11.02 -1.82
N GLY A 52 4.40 12.21 -1.63
CA GLY A 52 5.16 12.58 -0.43
C GLY A 52 4.32 12.45 0.84
N ILE A 53 2.99 12.63 0.76
CA ILE A 53 2.09 12.38 1.88
C ILE A 53 2.21 10.93 2.36
N PHE A 54 2.22 9.94 1.47
CA PHE A 54 2.35 8.53 1.87
C PHE A 54 3.77 8.18 2.33
N LYS A 55 4.79 8.84 1.80
CA LYS A 55 6.20 8.62 2.19
C LYS A 55 6.55 9.27 3.53
N LEU A 56 5.90 10.38 3.89
CA LEU A 56 6.15 11.14 5.12
C LEU A 56 5.22 10.75 6.28
N THR A 57 4.13 10.03 5.99
CA THR A 57 3.15 9.61 6.98
C THR A 57 3.29 8.13 7.34
N ASP A 58 2.43 7.66 8.24
CA ASP A 58 2.46 6.30 8.73
C ASP A 58 2.31 5.26 7.59
N PRO A 59 3.11 4.18 7.58
CA PRO A 59 3.02 3.12 6.57
C PRO A 59 1.64 2.45 6.50
N SER A 60 0.80 2.59 7.55
CA SER A 60 -0.59 2.14 7.49
C SER A 60 -1.42 2.91 6.46
N ASN A 61 -1.03 4.13 6.07
CA ASN A 61 -1.74 4.91 5.05
C ASN A 61 -1.62 4.31 3.65
N VAL A 62 -0.43 3.80 3.29
CA VAL A 62 -0.26 3.10 2.00
C VAL A 62 -0.98 1.76 2.01
N ALA A 63 -1.00 1.04 3.13
CA ALA A 63 -1.79 -0.18 3.28
C ALA A 63 -3.29 0.08 3.04
N ARG A 64 -3.83 1.16 3.63
CA ARG A 64 -5.22 1.57 3.41
C ARG A 64 -5.51 1.97 1.96
N LEU A 65 -4.58 2.68 1.32
CA LEU A 65 -4.69 3.04 -0.10
C LEU A 65 -4.76 1.79 -0.98
N ILE A 66 -3.84 0.83 -0.78
CA ILE A 66 -3.80 -0.42 -1.56
C ILE A 66 -5.04 -1.27 -1.30
N ASN A 67 -5.52 -1.34 -0.04
CA ASN A 67 -6.78 -2.00 0.29
C ASN A 67 -7.95 -1.40 -0.49
N HIS A 68 -8.10 -0.08 -0.45
CA HIS A 68 -9.19 0.61 -1.14
C HIS A 68 -9.09 0.45 -2.67
N TRP A 69 -7.88 0.51 -3.22
CA TRP A 69 -7.66 0.28 -4.65
C TRP A 69 -8.05 -1.13 -5.06
N TYR A 70 -7.72 -2.13 -4.26
CA TYR A 70 -8.13 -3.50 -4.54
C TYR A 70 -9.65 -3.69 -4.50
N GLU A 71 -10.35 -3.08 -3.53
CA GLU A 71 -11.81 -3.15 -3.45
C GLU A 71 -12.48 -2.56 -4.70
N ILE A 72 -11.98 -1.41 -5.17
CA ILE A 72 -12.46 -0.79 -6.42
C ILE A 72 -12.12 -1.66 -7.63
N HIS A 73 -10.90 -2.20 -7.69
CA HIS A 73 -10.46 -3.09 -8.76
C HIS A 73 -11.39 -4.31 -8.87
N ARG A 74 -11.70 -4.96 -7.74
CA ARG A 74 -12.62 -6.10 -7.67
C ARG A 74 -14.05 -5.73 -8.03
N SER A 75 -14.54 -4.57 -7.55
CA SER A 75 -15.88 -4.07 -7.88
C SER A 75 -16.04 -3.78 -9.38
N ASN A 76 -14.96 -3.39 -10.06
CA ASN A 76 -14.91 -3.19 -11.51
C ASN A 76 -14.73 -4.50 -12.31
N GLY A 77 -14.76 -5.67 -11.66
CA GLY A 77 -14.54 -6.96 -12.32
C GLY A 77 -13.07 -7.30 -12.58
N GLY A 78 -12.15 -6.62 -11.90
CA GLY A 78 -10.72 -6.85 -11.95
C GLY A 78 -10.30 -8.24 -11.45
N ALA A 79 -9.10 -8.64 -11.86
CA ALA A 79 -8.51 -9.93 -11.51
C ALA A 79 -8.30 -10.07 -10.00
N ILE A 80 -8.34 -11.31 -9.51
CA ILE A 80 -8.04 -11.63 -8.12
C ILE A 80 -6.53 -11.64 -7.95
N ASP A 81 -6.04 -10.94 -6.94
CA ASP A 81 -4.63 -10.97 -6.54
C ASP A 81 -4.48 -11.85 -5.30
N LEU A 82 -3.82 -13.00 -5.45
CA LEU A 82 -3.71 -13.98 -4.37
C LEU A 82 -2.98 -13.43 -3.14
N VAL A 83 -1.91 -12.65 -3.34
CA VAL A 83 -1.16 -12.04 -2.24
C VAL A 83 -2.07 -11.10 -1.46
N LYS A 84 -2.91 -10.34 -2.17
CA LYS A 84 -3.87 -9.44 -1.55
C LYS A 84 -5.00 -10.16 -0.81
N GLU A 85 -5.57 -11.22 -1.39
CA GLU A 85 -6.60 -12.04 -0.74
C GLU A 85 -6.05 -12.64 0.55
N GLU A 86 -4.84 -13.21 0.52
CA GLU A 86 -4.18 -13.74 1.70
C GLU A 86 -3.95 -12.65 2.74
N ALA A 87 -3.42 -11.49 2.33
CA ALA A 87 -3.24 -10.32 3.21
C ALA A 87 -4.53 -9.92 3.93
N MET A 88 -5.66 -9.90 3.21
CA MET A 88 -6.98 -9.58 3.79
C MET A 88 -7.43 -10.66 4.79
N SER A 89 -7.11 -11.93 4.52
CA SER A 89 -7.37 -13.02 5.45
C SER A 89 -6.56 -12.91 6.76
N TYR A 90 -5.33 -12.39 6.71
CA TYR A 90 -4.52 -12.09 7.90
C TYR A 90 -4.94 -10.79 8.61
N GLY A 91 -5.68 -9.91 7.93
CA GLY A 91 -6.21 -8.66 8.48
C GLY A 91 -5.16 -7.55 8.62
N ALA A 92 -5.40 -6.58 9.50
CA ALA A 92 -4.57 -5.39 9.69
C ALA A 92 -3.19 -5.64 10.32
N GLN A 93 -2.78 -6.90 10.51
CA GLN A 93 -1.52 -7.29 11.14
C GLN A 93 -0.36 -7.35 10.15
N VAL A 94 -0.64 -7.38 8.84
CA VAL A 94 0.40 -7.49 7.82
C VAL A 94 1.10 -6.16 7.62
N SER A 95 2.42 -6.16 7.75
CA SER A 95 3.25 -4.98 7.47
C SER A 95 3.42 -4.79 5.98
N TRP A 96 3.34 -3.55 5.49
CA TRP A 96 3.54 -3.21 4.09
C TRP A 96 4.87 -2.48 3.94
N VAL A 97 5.73 -2.99 3.08
CA VAL A 97 7.08 -2.46 2.87
C VAL A 97 7.29 -2.26 1.39
N ALA A 98 7.85 -1.11 1.03
CA ALA A 98 8.19 -0.88 -0.37
C ALA A 98 9.36 -1.75 -0.80
N GLU A 99 9.22 -2.42 -1.94
CA GLU A 99 10.33 -3.04 -2.68
C GLU A 99 11.16 -1.88 -3.25
N THR A 100 12.05 -1.34 -2.42
CA THR A 100 13.08 -0.42 -2.90
C THR A 100 14.20 -1.26 -3.49
N PRO A 101 14.81 -0.87 -4.64
CA PRO A 101 16.06 -1.47 -5.08
C PRO A 101 17.18 -1.10 -4.10
N GLN A 102 17.26 -1.84 -2.99
CA GLN A 102 18.28 -1.98 -1.94
C GLN A 102 19.06 -0.71 -1.50
N SER A 103 19.09 -0.35 -0.21
CA SER A 103 19.98 -1.03 0.77
C SER A 103 19.74 -0.61 2.25
N PRO A 104 20.27 -1.37 3.23
CA PRO A 104 19.68 -1.63 4.53
C PRO A 104 20.16 -0.69 5.64
N CYS A 105 19.29 -0.32 6.57
CA CYS A 105 19.72 0.34 7.82
C CYS A 105 19.08 -0.26 9.08
N PRO A 106 19.35 -1.52 9.48
CA PRO A 106 19.20 -1.91 10.87
C PRO A 106 20.55 -1.76 11.56
N LEU A 107 21.00 -0.53 11.85
CA LEU A 107 22.02 -0.17 12.86
C LEU A 107 22.37 1.34 12.83
N ALA A 108 21.38 2.22 13.05
CA ALA A 108 21.67 3.62 13.40
C ALA A 108 20.81 4.17 14.54
N GLN A 109 20.13 3.30 15.31
CA GLN A 109 19.38 3.72 16.50
C GLN A 109 19.70 2.86 17.73
N ARG A 110 20.95 2.96 18.20
CA ARG A 110 21.24 2.82 19.63
C ARG A 110 21.99 4.07 20.08
N LYS A 111 21.24 5.12 20.40
CA LYS A 111 21.70 6.16 21.32
C LYS A 111 21.78 5.53 22.71
N SER A 112 22.97 5.09 23.11
CA SER A 112 23.38 4.95 24.51
C SER A 112 24.90 4.83 24.54
N ALA A 113 25.58 5.98 24.54
CA ALA A 113 26.87 6.09 25.19
C ALA A 113 26.62 6.85 26.50
N ILE A 114 27.05 6.19 27.58
CA ILE A 114 27.06 6.63 28.97
C ILE A 114 27.85 7.91 29.15
#